data_AF-A0A7V2Y4V6-F1
#
_entry.id   AF-A0A7V2Y4V6-F1
#
_cell.length_a   1.000
_cell.length_b   1.000
_cell.length_c   1.000
_cell.angle_alpha   90.00
_cell.angle_beta   90.00
_cell.angle_gamma   90.00
#
_symmetry.space_group_name_H-M   'P 1'
#
loop_
_entity.id
_entity.type
_entity.pdbx_description
1 polymer ?
#
loop_
_entity_poly.entity_id
_entity_poly.type
_entity_poly.pdbx_seq_one_letter_code
_entity_poly.pdbx_strand_id
1 'polypeptide(L)'
;MLGIITALAVQDAAAWGSRARRAICATAVPVERKAISNAFRTEDTSYEEDVFRGAVAGSSVLNRGKPFASEAEAVAAIDNEIRLLREVRKFGLGSYFAFRMGAVAATVSDLLLPFSMDPSAQGQALKQRIEADIEARVDSFAYFSRQKNREYVRNAPLFIENRRSFYANAGAMIADDYRRGSGYNGYLKEGAPNLFAQCVDTTADVWYTILRPEPDPGMATPSPEAVCWYLVREIQYLLEAKKNFYQATKAYDNFVSLGVHDAVAIDTIGDLFYAFGSEDAITRGVSEWQTAYDMAGADRRSIGKKLSAHYAKIGDAALEAAARPGASEQELPNALNAFTRALEYEQTNDAIADKITETNAAIADRKARRELNVSIIASAEKVKAQAEKSRLASDYGNAIATYNQAMGLYEAIDQDFADQAGTAKESIKQIKKNITDIINQVLDAASDTIDKGNKAVDEHRFEDANAEYERVPNILTVIPGDETTTQGKEKRTLIELAKKKIDECKVAKQRWEELQRQREEAAKAAAAKAGVKQ
;
A
#
# COMPACT_ATOMS: atom_id res chain seq x y z
N MET A 1 -22.68 24.01 12.67
CA MET A 1 -22.10 24.16 14.02
C MET A 1 -21.53 22.82 14.44
N LEU A 2 -20.22 22.61 14.28
CA LEU A 2 -19.53 21.42 14.80
C LEU A 2 -19.26 21.64 16.29
N GLY A 3 -19.87 20.82 17.14
CA GLY A 3 -19.55 20.75 18.56
C GLY A 3 -18.24 19.98 18.75
N ILE A 4 -17.18 20.69 19.11
CA ILE A 4 -15.94 20.09 19.60
C ILE A 4 -16.22 19.60 21.02
N ILE A 5 -16.38 18.29 21.18
CA ILE A 5 -16.34 17.64 22.49
C ILE A 5 -14.85 17.52 22.86
N THR A 6 -14.36 18.44 23.68
CA THR A 6 -13.07 18.31 24.36
C THR A 6 -13.20 17.20 25.40
N ALA A 7 -12.73 16.01 25.06
CA ALA A 7 -12.48 14.95 26.03
C ALA A 7 -11.35 15.43 26.98
N LEU A 8 -11.73 15.91 28.16
CA LEU A 8 -10.80 16.08 29.27
C LEU A 8 -10.27 14.69 29.63
N ALA A 9 -9.00 14.42 29.30
CA ALA A 9 -8.32 13.25 29.79
C ALA A 9 -8.28 13.35 31.33
N VAL A 10 -9.02 12.49 32.00
CA VAL A 10 -8.92 12.30 33.45
C VAL A 10 -7.52 11.77 33.70
N GLN A 11 -6.60 12.64 34.13
CA GLN A 11 -5.30 12.19 34.61
C GLN A 11 -5.53 11.43 35.91
N ASP A 12 -4.97 10.22 36.01
CA ASP A 12 -4.94 9.48 37.25
C ASP A 12 -4.32 10.36 38.34
N ALA A 13 -5.09 10.65 39.39
CA ALA A 13 -4.54 11.30 40.57
C ALA A 13 -3.46 10.38 41.13
N ALA A 14 -2.23 10.87 41.26
CA ALA A 14 -1.04 10.06 41.34
C ALA A 14 -0.23 10.44 42.59
N ALA A 15 -0.30 9.64 43.66
CA ALA A 15 0.16 10.07 44.99
C ALA A 15 1.59 10.61 45.06
N TRP A 16 2.47 10.00 44.30
CA TRP A 16 3.69 10.66 43.87
C TRP A 16 3.48 11.23 42.47
N GLY A 17 3.83 12.49 42.27
CA GLY A 17 3.88 13.06 40.93
C GLY A 17 4.82 12.26 40.01
N SER A 18 4.64 12.43 38.70
CA SER A 18 5.34 11.63 37.68
C SER A 18 6.86 11.75 37.75
N ARG A 19 7.40 12.93 38.11
CA ARG A 19 8.84 13.14 38.27
C ARG A 19 9.33 12.42 39.52
N ALA A 20 8.57 12.49 40.60
CA ALA A 20 8.96 11.84 41.85
C ALA A 20 8.95 10.32 41.74
N ARG A 21 7.96 9.72 41.05
CA ARG A 21 7.95 8.29 40.71
C ARG A 21 9.16 7.91 39.86
N ARG A 22 9.48 8.71 38.84
CA ARG A 22 10.69 8.50 38.02
C ARG A 22 11.95 8.55 38.86
N ALA A 23 12.06 9.50 39.79
CA ALA A 23 13.21 9.62 40.69
C ALA A 23 13.35 8.41 41.64
N ILE A 24 12.23 7.90 42.19
CA ILE A 24 12.23 6.67 42.99
C ILE A 24 12.77 5.50 42.16
N CYS A 25 12.27 5.29 40.94
CA CYS A 25 12.77 4.23 40.05
C CYS A 25 14.24 4.43 39.67
N ALA A 26 14.63 5.64 39.30
CA ALA A 26 16.02 5.97 38.93
C ALA A 26 16.99 5.71 40.09
N THR A 27 16.54 5.87 41.34
CA THR A 27 17.32 5.57 42.54
C THR A 27 17.29 4.08 42.89
N ALA A 28 16.16 3.38 42.66
CA ALA A 28 16.02 1.95 42.92
C ALA A 28 16.85 1.08 41.95
N VAL A 29 17.01 1.49 40.68
CA VAL A 29 17.80 0.74 39.68
C VAL A 29 19.24 0.46 40.15
N PRO A 30 20.05 1.46 40.54
CA PRO A 30 21.41 1.21 41.03
C PRO A 30 21.45 0.47 42.37
N VAL A 31 20.40 0.58 43.21
CA VAL A 31 20.27 -0.23 44.43
C VAL A 31 20.13 -1.70 44.08
N GLU A 32 19.22 -2.01 43.15
CA GLU A 32 18.98 -3.37 42.69
C GLU A 32 20.21 -3.96 41.99
N ARG A 33 20.96 -3.15 41.24
CA ARG A 33 22.22 -3.59 40.60
C ARG A 33 23.31 -4.04 41.55
N LYS A 34 23.26 -3.64 42.82
CA LYS A 34 24.18 -4.18 43.83
C LYS A 34 23.85 -5.63 44.17
N ALA A 35 22.59 -6.04 44.04
CA ALA A 35 22.13 -7.40 44.27
C ALA A 35 22.12 -8.23 42.98
N ILE A 36 21.67 -7.65 41.86
CA ILE A 36 21.52 -8.30 40.55
C ILE A 36 22.16 -7.39 39.49
N SER A 37 23.42 -7.66 39.13
CA SER A 37 24.25 -6.76 38.30
C SER A 37 23.64 -6.38 36.95
N ASN A 38 22.87 -7.29 36.33
CA ASN A 38 22.20 -7.09 35.04
C ASN A 38 20.72 -6.63 35.17
N ALA A 39 20.31 -6.10 36.33
CA ALA A 39 18.94 -5.58 36.49
C ALA A 39 18.61 -4.55 35.38
N PHE A 40 17.54 -4.86 34.63
CA PHE A 40 17.01 -4.10 33.50
C PHE A 40 17.97 -3.92 32.32
N ARG A 41 18.97 -4.80 32.18
CA ARG A 41 19.91 -4.79 31.05
C ARG A 41 20.18 -6.20 30.56
N THR A 42 20.28 -6.36 29.24
CA THR A 42 20.92 -7.50 28.59
C THR A 42 22.32 -7.07 28.13
N GLU A 43 23.08 -7.99 27.52
CA GLU A 43 24.41 -7.68 26.97
C GLU A 43 24.36 -6.51 25.97
N ASP A 44 23.31 -6.47 25.14
CA ASP A 44 23.20 -5.52 24.03
C ASP A 44 22.15 -4.42 24.23
N THR A 45 21.35 -4.45 25.31
CA THR A 45 20.19 -3.55 25.44
C THR A 45 19.92 -3.15 26.89
N SER A 46 19.64 -1.86 27.10
CA SER A 46 19.15 -1.33 28.38
C SER A 46 17.66 -1.03 28.29
N TYR A 47 16.90 -1.47 29.29
CA TYR A 47 15.45 -1.25 29.39
C TYR A 47 15.07 -0.23 30.48
N GLU A 48 16.04 0.49 31.04
CA GLU A 48 15.79 1.50 32.10
C GLU A 48 14.75 2.54 31.69
N GLU A 49 14.82 3.03 30.44
CA GLU A 49 13.85 4.03 29.98
C GLU A 49 12.43 3.46 29.93
N ASP A 50 12.27 2.17 29.62
CA ASP A 50 10.95 1.51 29.70
C ASP A 50 10.47 1.39 31.15
N VAL A 51 11.37 1.11 32.11
CA VAL A 51 11.04 1.19 33.56
C VAL A 51 10.55 2.59 33.93
N PHE A 52 11.24 3.63 33.49
CA PHE A 52 10.85 5.00 33.80
C PHE A 52 9.51 5.38 33.15
N ARG A 53 9.24 4.93 31.93
CA ARG A 53 7.92 5.09 31.28
C ARG A 53 6.82 4.43 32.07
N GLY A 54 7.05 3.22 32.58
CA GLY A 54 6.11 2.51 33.45
C GLY A 54 5.80 3.26 34.74
N ALA A 55 6.83 3.79 35.38
CA ALA A 55 6.69 4.56 36.60
C ALA A 55 5.88 5.85 36.39
N VAL A 56 6.11 6.53 35.27
CA VAL A 56 5.36 7.72 34.87
C VAL A 56 3.91 7.39 34.51
N ALA A 57 3.67 6.27 33.82
CA ALA A 57 2.32 5.80 33.49
C ALA A 57 1.48 5.48 34.74
N GLY A 58 2.13 5.07 35.83
CA GLY A 58 1.50 4.99 37.15
C GLY A 58 0.79 3.67 37.44
N SER A 59 0.01 3.69 38.52
CA SER A 59 -0.57 2.48 39.13
C SER A 59 -1.75 1.89 38.35
N SER A 60 -2.45 2.69 37.54
CA SER A 60 -3.56 2.23 36.69
C SER A 60 -3.14 1.22 35.62
N VAL A 61 -1.85 1.19 35.23
CA VAL A 61 -1.28 0.17 34.34
C VAL A 61 -1.57 -1.24 34.87
N LEU A 62 -1.51 -1.43 36.20
CA LEU A 62 -1.76 -2.72 36.83
C LEU A 62 -3.26 -3.04 36.98
N ASN A 63 -4.14 -2.05 36.76
CA ASN A 63 -5.59 -2.22 36.82
C ASN A 63 -6.28 -1.88 35.48
N ARG A 64 -5.67 -2.30 34.37
CA ARG A 64 -6.24 -2.18 33.01
C ARG A 64 -6.63 -0.73 32.65
N GLY A 65 -5.82 0.24 33.08
CA GLY A 65 -6.03 1.66 32.84
C GLY A 65 -7.10 2.31 33.72
N LYS A 66 -7.57 1.63 34.77
CA LYS A 66 -8.53 2.18 35.74
C LYS A 66 -7.83 2.52 37.07
N PRO A 67 -8.31 3.53 37.81
CA PRO A 67 -7.91 3.71 39.20
C PRO A 67 -8.28 2.49 40.05
N PHE A 68 -7.51 2.23 41.10
CA PHE A 68 -7.88 1.26 42.13
C PHE A 68 -9.05 1.78 42.98
N ALA A 69 -10.01 0.91 43.30
CA ALA A 69 -11.14 1.26 44.15
C ALA A 69 -10.79 1.23 45.65
N SER A 70 -9.70 0.55 46.03
CA SER A 70 -9.21 0.49 47.40
C SER A 70 -7.72 0.18 47.49
N GLU A 71 -7.11 0.46 48.64
CA GLU A 71 -5.73 0.04 48.93
C GLU A 71 -5.57 -1.48 48.87
N ALA A 72 -6.56 -2.24 49.34
CA ALA A 72 -6.53 -3.70 49.31
C ALA A 72 -6.42 -4.25 47.88
N GLU A 73 -7.11 -3.62 46.93
CA GLU A 73 -7.03 -3.97 45.51
C GLU A 73 -5.63 -3.67 44.94
N ALA A 74 -5.04 -2.52 45.27
CA ALA A 74 -3.69 -2.15 44.84
C ALA A 74 -2.61 -3.09 45.41
N VAL A 75 -2.75 -3.49 46.68
CA VAL A 75 -1.87 -4.47 47.32
C VAL A 75 -2.01 -5.85 46.67
N ALA A 76 -3.23 -6.29 46.39
CA ALA A 76 -3.48 -7.55 45.67
C ALA A 76 -2.91 -7.52 44.24
N ALA A 77 -2.99 -6.37 43.57
CA ALA A 77 -2.38 -6.19 42.25
C ALA A 77 -0.85 -6.33 42.30
N ILE A 78 -0.17 -5.76 43.31
CA ILE A 78 1.28 -5.97 43.50
C ILE A 78 1.59 -7.45 43.71
N ASP A 79 0.83 -8.15 44.56
CA ASP A 79 1.06 -9.58 44.83
C ASP A 79 0.92 -10.43 43.54
N ASN A 80 -0.14 -10.18 42.77
CA ASN A 80 -0.37 -10.83 41.49
C ASN A 80 0.72 -10.50 40.46
N GLU A 81 1.16 -9.25 40.42
CA GLU A 81 2.19 -8.79 39.49
C GLU A 81 3.56 -9.38 39.81
N ILE A 82 3.89 -9.55 41.10
CA ILE A 82 5.12 -10.27 41.51
C ILE A 82 5.10 -11.68 40.94
N ARG A 83 4.00 -12.42 41.11
CA ARG A 83 3.88 -13.81 40.64
C ARG A 83 3.92 -13.88 39.11
N LEU A 84 3.18 -13.00 38.44
CA LEU A 84 3.13 -12.93 36.98
C LEU A 84 4.49 -12.59 36.38
N LEU A 85 5.14 -11.53 36.86
CA LEU A 85 6.43 -11.11 36.33
C LEU A 85 7.53 -12.15 36.61
N ARG A 86 7.49 -12.85 37.74
CA ARG A 86 8.41 -13.99 37.98
C ARG A 86 8.22 -15.11 36.96
N GLU A 87 6.98 -15.42 36.60
CA GLU A 87 6.69 -16.47 35.62
C GLU A 87 7.11 -16.06 34.21
N VAL A 88 6.73 -14.86 33.77
CA VAL A 88 7.01 -14.38 32.40
C VAL A 88 8.50 -14.09 32.19
N ARG A 89 9.27 -13.81 33.25
CA ARG A 89 10.73 -13.64 33.18
C ARG A 89 11.44 -14.87 32.58
N LYS A 90 10.83 -16.05 32.64
CA LYS A 90 11.35 -17.27 31.99
C LYS A 90 11.45 -17.13 30.46
N PHE A 91 10.65 -16.25 29.87
CA PHE A 91 10.69 -15.90 28.45
C PHE A 91 11.67 -14.76 28.12
N GLY A 92 12.38 -14.24 29.12
CA GLY A 92 13.38 -13.19 28.99
C GLY A 92 12.99 -11.86 29.62
N LEU A 93 13.94 -10.91 29.56
CA LEU A 93 13.73 -9.52 29.97
C LEU A 93 13.51 -8.66 28.71
N GLY A 94 12.30 -8.13 28.55
CA GLY A 94 11.90 -7.30 27.41
C GLY A 94 11.44 -5.90 27.80
N SER A 95 11.14 -5.07 26.79
CA SER A 95 10.67 -3.70 26.96
C SER A 95 9.37 -3.62 27.79
N TYR A 96 8.41 -4.53 27.53
CA TYR A 96 7.14 -4.54 28.27
C TYR A 96 7.29 -5.01 29.71
N PHE A 97 8.18 -5.99 29.94
CA PHE A 97 8.54 -6.43 31.28
C PHE A 97 9.07 -5.26 32.12
N ALA A 98 10.03 -4.52 31.58
CA ALA A 98 10.60 -3.34 32.24
C ALA A 98 9.55 -2.25 32.49
N PHE A 99 8.68 -1.98 31.51
CA PHE A 99 7.54 -1.08 31.66
C PHE A 99 6.63 -1.50 32.83
N ARG A 100 6.28 -2.77 32.94
CA ARG A 100 5.46 -3.28 34.05
C ARG A 100 6.18 -3.17 35.41
N MET A 101 7.49 -3.39 35.45
CA MET A 101 8.31 -3.19 36.66
C MET A 101 8.28 -1.74 37.16
N GLY A 102 8.25 -0.77 36.24
CA GLY A 102 8.04 0.64 36.56
C GLY A 102 6.66 0.93 37.17
N ALA A 103 5.60 0.34 36.59
CA ALA A 103 4.24 0.49 37.11
C ALA A 103 4.07 -0.14 38.51
N VAL A 104 4.76 -1.26 38.78
CA VAL A 104 4.84 -1.83 40.14
C VAL A 104 5.48 -0.85 41.11
N ALA A 105 6.61 -0.26 40.73
CA ALA A 105 7.29 0.73 41.56
C ALA A 105 6.40 1.94 41.87
N ALA A 106 5.64 2.44 40.88
CA ALA A 106 4.67 3.50 41.08
C ALA A 106 3.58 3.09 42.08
N THR A 107 3.00 1.89 41.93
CA THR A 107 1.93 1.38 42.81
C THR A 107 2.43 1.18 44.25
N VAL A 108 3.63 0.61 44.42
CA VAL A 108 4.29 0.46 45.73
C VAL A 108 4.53 1.82 46.37
N SER A 109 5.07 2.77 45.60
CA SER A 109 5.37 4.11 46.11
C SER A 109 4.11 4.84 46.56
N ASP A 110 3.04 4.76 45.76
CA ASP A 110 1.76 5.35 46.10
C ASP A 110 1.23 4.79 47.42
N LEU A 111 1.24 3.47 47.62
CA LEU A 111 0.74 2.85 48.86
C LEU A 111 1.49 3.28 50.13
N LEU A 112 2.72 3.75 50.01
CA LEU A 112 3.54 4.18 51.15
C LEU A 112 3.33 5.65 51.52
N LEU A 113 2.75 6.47 50.63
CA LEU A 113 2.44 7.87 50.92
C LEU A 113 1.01 8.02 51.48
N PRO A 114 0.80 8.68 52.64
CA PRO A 114 -0.53 9.01 53.13
C PRO A 114 -1.43 9.73 52.11
N PHE A 115 -2.73 9.41 52.13
CA PHE A 115 -3.78 9.98 51.27
C PHE A 115 -3.71 9.59 49.79
N SER A 116 -2.75 8.75 49.40
CA SER A 116 -2.52 8.31 48.03
C SER A 116 -3.71 7.65 47.35
N MET A 117 -4.43 6.82 48.11
CA MET A 117 -5.56 6.01 47.67
C MET A 117 -6.85 6.39 48.40
N ASP A 118 -6.90 7.59 49.01
CA ASP A 118 -8.09 8.08 49.71
C ASP A 118 -9.12 8.58 48.68
N PRO A 119 -10.28 7.92 48.53
CA PRO A 119 -11.26 8.30 47.53
C PRO A 119 -12.08 9.54 47.92
N SER A 120 -11.95 10.04 49.15
CA SER A 120 -12.72 11.20 49.61
C SER A 120 -12.28 12.48 48.90
N ALA A 121 -13.21 13.41 48.68
CA ALA A 121 -12.90 14.70 48.05
C ALA A 121 -11.84 15.48 48.82
N GLN A 122 -11.86 15.40 50.16
CA GLN A 122 -10.86 16.01 51.02
C GLN A 122 -9.49 15.33 50.88
N GLY A 123 -9.46 13.99 50.86
CA GLY A 123 -8.25 13.21 50.62
C GLY A 123 -7.61 13.54 49.28
N GLN A 124 -8.40 13.60 48.21
CA GLN A 124 -7.93 13.95 46.86
C GLN A 124 -7.39 15.39 46.79
N ALA A 125 -8.06 16.36 47.40
CA ALA A 125 -7.57 17.74 47.45
C ALA A 125 -6.25 17.86 48.24
N LEU A 126 -6.13 17.14 49.36
CA LEU A 126 -4.91 17.11 50.16
C LEU A 126 -3.77 16.42 49.39
N LYS A 127 -4.05 15.30 48.75
CA LYS A 127 -3.15 14.55 47.89
C LYS A 127 -2.54 15.43 46.79
N GLN A 128 -3.35 16.17 46.04
CA GLN A 128 -2.86 17.09 45.00
C GLN A 128 -1.89 18.15 45.54
N ARG A 129 -2.15 18.68 46.74
CA ARG A 129 -1.25 19.66 47.38
C ARG A 129 0.06 19.01 47.81
N ILE A 130 -0.01 17.82 48.41
CA ILE A 130 1.18 17.04 48.82
C ILE A 130 2.03 16.69 47.60
N GLU A 131 1.41 16.21 46.53
CA GLU A 131 2.06 15.88 45.26
C GLU A 131 2.83 17.07 44.71
N ALA A 132 2.19 18.24 44.59
CA ALA A 132 2.82 19.45 44.08
C ALA A 132 4.02 19.89 44.93
N ASP A 133 3.90 19.80 46.25
CA ASP A 133 4.97 20.19 47.17
C ASP A 133 6.17 19.24 47.15
N ILE A 134 5.91 17.92 47.06
CA ILE A 134 6.96 16.90 46.89
C ILE A 134 7.61 17.04 45.52
N GLU A 135 6.81 17.20 44.48
CA GLU A 135 7.27 17.43 43.11
C GLU A 135 8.27 18.57 43.09
N ALA A 136 7.95 19.74 43.63
CA ALA A 136 8.86 20.89 43.65
C ALA A 136 10.22 20.64 44.34
N ARG A 137 10.38 19.57 45.12
CA ARG A 137 11.54 19.35 46.01
C ARG A 137 12.24 18.02 45.84
N VAL A 138 11.72 17.11 45.01
CA VAL A 138 12.26 15.74 44.89
C VAL A 138 13.73 15.69 44.50
N ASP A 139 14.22 16.67 43.72
CA ASP A 139 15.63 16.77 43.31
C ASP A 139 16.60 16.97 44.50
N SER A 140 16.08 17.45 45.65
CA SER A 140 16.86 17.63 46.88
C SER A 140 16.90 16.38 47.77
N PHE A 141 16.14 15.33 47.45
CA PHE A 141 16.05 14.14 48.29
C PHE A 141 17.30 13.29 48.12
N ALA A 142 18.02 13.06 49.22
CA ALA A 142 19.14 12.16 49.27
C ALA A 142 18.69 10.75 49.67
N TYR A 143 19.23 9.73 48.99
CA TYR A 143 18.97 8.34 49.33
C TYR A 143 20.12 7.73 50.12
N PHE A 144 19.78 7.12 51.26
CA PHE A 144 20.64 6.26 52.04
C PHE A 144 19.91 4.95 52.32
N SER A 145 20.48 3.82 51.87
CA SER A 145 19.90 2.49 52.08
C SER A 145 19.72 2.23 53.57
N ARG A 146 18.50 1.94 54.00
CA ARG A 146 18.21 1.62 55.41
C ARG A 146 18.40 0.15 55.72
N GLN A 147 18.49 -0.67 54.68
CA GLN A 147 18.59 -2.11 54.79
C GLN A 147 20.00 -2.59 54.41
N LYS A 148 20.46 -3.62 55.12
CA LYS A 148 21.73 -4.30 54.83
C LYS A 148 21.59 -5.32 53.70
N ASN A 149 20.48 -6.05 53.67
CA ASN A 149 20.16 -7.10 52.70
C ASN A 149 18.76 -6.85 52.11
N ARG A 150 18.54 -7.31 50.87
CA ARG A 150 17.22 -7.28 50.24
C ARG A 150 16.27 -8.30 50.86
N GLU A 151 15.02 -7.91 51.04
CA GLU A 151 13.97 -8.80 51.54
C GLU A 151 13.26 -9.50 50.38
N TYR A 152 12.98 -10.80 50.55
CA TYR A 152 12.20 -11.55 49.57
C TYR A 152 10.71 -11.53 49.94
N VAL A 153 9.89 -10.96 49.07
CA VAL A 153 8.46 -10.69 49.32
C VAL A 153 7.61 -11.92 48.98
N ARG A 154 7.24 -12.71 50.01
CA ARG A 154 6.36 -13.89 49.86
C ARG A 154 4.86 -13.56 49.92
N ASN A 155 4.53 -12.50 50.66
CA ASN A 155 3.16 -12.07 50.92
C ASN A 155 3.16 -10.54 50.87
N ALA A 156 2.73 -9.97 49.73
CA ALA A 156 2.75 -8.51 49.56
C ALA A 156 1.87 -7.79 50.59
N PRO A 157 0.66 -8.27 50.97
CA PRO A 157 -0.12 -7.66 52.04
C PRO A 157 0.64 -7.47 53.35
N LEU A 158 1.20 -8.55 53.91
CA LEU A 158 1.95 -8.50 55.17
C LEU A 158 3.21 -7.64 55.04
N PHE A 159 3.90 -7.75 53.91
CA PHE A 159 5.10 -6.97 53.63
C PHE A 159 4.81 -5.46 53.61
N ILE A 160 3.76 -5.03 52.89
CA ILE A 160 3.38 -3.62 52.80
C ILE A 160 2.85 -3.11 54.16
N GLU A 161 2.06 -3.91 54.88
CA GLU A 161 1.59 -3.57 56.22
C GLU A 161 2.75 -3.28 57.18
N ASN A 162 3.77 -4.15 57.20
CA ASN A 162 4.97 -3.96 58.03
C ASN A 162 5.72 -2.67 57.68
N ARG A 163 5.78 -2.30 56.39
CA ARG A 163 6.37 -1.04 55.91
C ARG A 163 5.50 0.17 56.28
N ARG A 164 4.22 0.00 56.60
CA ARG A 164 3.28 1.09 56.93
C ARG A 164 3.03 1.27 58.43
N SER A 165 3.93 0.77 59.29
CA SER A 165 3.78 0.79 60.76
C SER A 165 3.55 2.18 61.38
N PHE A 166 3.96 3.28 60.73
CA PHE A 166 3.68 4.66 61.17
C PHE A 166 2.73 5.44 60.24
N TYR A 167 2.13 4.77 59.25
CA TYR A 167 1.39 5.42 58.16
C TYR A 167 0.19 6.24 58.66
N ALA A 168 -0.63 5.69 59.57
CA ALA A 168 -1.80 6.39 60.10
C ALA A 168 -1.41 7.65 60.90
N ASN A 169 -0.37 7.55 61.74
CA ASN A 169 0.14 8.67 62.51
C ASN A 169 0.72 9.75 61.61
N ALA A 170 1.52 9.36 60.60
CA ALA A 170 2.06 10.28 59.60
C ALA A 170 0.94 10.99 58.83
N GLY A 171 -0.09 10.26 58.41
CA GLY A 171 -1.27 10.83 57.76
C GLY A 171 -1.96 11.90 58.62
N ALA A 172 -2.23 11.59 59.89
CA ALA A 172 -2.85 12.55 60.81
C ALA A 172 -2.02 13.83 60.99
N MET A 173 -0.69 13.71 61.13
CA MET A 173 0.21 14.86 61.25
C MET A 173 0.22 15.70 59.97
N ILE A 174 0.33 15.06 58.80
CA ILE A 174 0.32 15.74 57.49
C ILE A 174 -0.99 16.50 57.31
N ALA A 175 -2.15 15.88 57.55
CA ALA A 175 -3.43 16.55 57.42
C ALA A 175 -3.55 17.78 58.36
N ASP A 176 -3.07 17.66 59.59
CA ASP A 176 -3.07 18.75 60.55
C ASP A 176 -2.17 19.92 60.11
N ASP A 177 -0.97 19.64 59.59
CA ASP A 177 -0.05 20.67 59.10
C ASP A 177 -0.60 21.43 57.88
N TYR A 178 -1.24 20.73 56.94
CA TYR A 178 -1.88 21.36 55.78
C TYR A 178 -3.12 22.16 56.15
N ARG A 179 -3.83 21.75 57.21
CA ARG A 179 -4.98 22.48 57.77
C ARG A 179 -4.54 23.75 58.51
N ARG A 180 -3.42 23.71 59.23
CA ARG A 180 -2.87 24.85 59.99
C ARG A 180 -2.08 25.85 59.14
N GLY A 181 -1.81 25.51 57.87
CA GLY A 181 -1.08 26.37 56.93
C GLY A 181 0.44 26.13 56.91
N SER A 182 0.96 25.23 57.74
CA SER A 182 2.37 24.81 57.69
C SER A 182 2.70 24.04 56.41
N GLY A 183 1.73 23.27 55.89
CA GLY A 183 1.87 22.51 54.65
C GLY A 183 3.11 21.62 54.63
N TYR A 184 3.88 21.65 53.54
CA TYR A 184 5.15 20.91 53.45
C TYR A 184 6.15 21.25 54.56
N ASN A 185 6.20 22.49 55.04
CA ASN A 185 7.18 22.93 56.04
C ASN A 185 6.94 22.33 57.44
N GLY A 186 5.83 21.62 57.64
CA GLY A 186 5.58 20.79 58.81
C GLY A 186 6.27 19.43 58.71
N TYR A 187 5.52 18.35 58.96
CA TYR A 187 6.00 16.97 58.98
C TYR A 187 6.72 16.55 57.70
N LEU A 188 6.23 16.96 56.52
CA LEU A 188 6.81 16.52 55.24
C LEU A 188 8.21 17.06 54.95
N LYS A 189 8.66 18.13 55.61
CA LYS A 189 10.01 18.67 55.41
C LYS A 189 11.09 17.63 55.70
N GLU A 190 10.94 16.91 56.81
CA GLU A 190 11.83 15.79 57.20
C GLU A 190 11.23 14.44 56.82
N GLY A 191 9.89 14.34 56.76
CA GLY A 191 9.17 13.10 56.46
C GLY A 191 9.26 12.68 54.99
N ALA A 192 9.21 13.61 54.03
CA ALA A 192 9.16 13.28 52.61
C ALA A 192 10.47 12.63 52.10
N PRO A 193 11.68 13.13 52.42
CA PRO A 193 12.92 12.41 52.09
C PRO A 193 12.97 11.01 52.71
N ASN A 194 12.42 10.88 53.92
CA ASN A 194 12.37 9.60 54.62
C ASN A 194 11.38 8.60 53.98
N LEU A 195 10.23 9.07 53.50
CA LEU A 195 9.27 8.27 52.74
C LEU A 195 9.84 7.90 51.37
N PHE A 196 10.53 8.84 50.70
CA PHE A 196 11.21 8.58 49.43
C PHE A 196 12.21 7.43 49.56
N ALA A 197 13.10 7.48 50.57
CA ALA A 197 14.06 6.39 50.81
C ALA A 197 13.37 5.05 51.10
N GLN A 198 12.23 5.07 51.80
CA GLN A 198 11.43 3.88 52.04
C GLN A 198 10.79 3.33 50.77
N CYS A 199 10.29 4.18 49.88
CA CYS A 199 9.75 3.78 48.58
C CYS A 199 10.83 3.15 47.70
N VAL A 200 12.05 3.70 47.71
CA VAL A 200 13.21 3.12 47.00
C VAL A 200 13.54 1.73 47.54
N ASP A 201 13.67 1.59 48.87
CA ASP A 201 13.98 0.31 49.52
C ASP A 201 12.89 -0.75 49.26
N THR A 202 11.62 -0.36 49.37
CA THR A 202 10.47 -1.27 49.18
C THR A 202 10.34 -1.69 47.70
N THR A 203 10.56 -0.75 46.78
CA THR A 203 10.60 -1.04 45.33
C THR A 203 11.72 -2.01 45.00
N ALA A 204 12.92 -1.80 45.55
CA ALA A 204 14.05 -2.69 45.35
C ALA A 204 13.76 -4.10 45.90
N ASP A 205 13.15 -4.26 47.07
CA ASP A 205 12.77 -5.59 47.59
C ASP A 205 11.77 -6.33 46.68
N VAL A 206 10.78 -5.60 46.14
CA VAL A 206 9.82 -6.15 45.18
C VAL A 206 10.50 -6.54 43.87
N TRP A 207 11.37 -5.68 43.33
CA TRP A 207 12.12 -5.98 42.12
C TRP A 207 13.10 -7.13 42.30
N TYR A 208 13.81 -7.18 43.41
CA TYR A 208 14.67 -8.29 43.81
C TYR A 208 13.88 -9.60 43.81
N THR A 209 12.70 -9.59 44.42
CA THR A 209 11.80 -10.75 44.42
C THR A 209 11.42 -11.16 43.00
N ILE A 210 11.14 -10.23 42.09
CA ILE A 210 10.76 -10.54 40.71
C ILE A 210 11.95 -11.05 39.86
N LEU A 211 13.09 -10.38 39.97
CA LEU A 211 14.27 -10.61 39.14
C LEU A 211 15.10 -11.82 39.59
N ARG A 212 14.86 -12.32 40.81
CA ARG A 212 15.55 -13.48 41.35
C ARG A 212 15.20 -14.76 40.56
N PRO A 213 16.20 -15.46 39.97
CA PRO A 213 15.95 -16.62 39.12
C PRO A 213 15.55 -17.88 39.89
N GLU A 214 15.91 -17.99 41.17
CA GLU A 214 15.60 -19.20 41.93
C GLU A 214 14.08 -19.40 42.10
N PRO A 215 13.57 -20.62 41.86
CA PRO A 215 12.19 -20.94 42.15
C PRO A 215 11.94 -20.86 43.66
N ASP A 216 10.74 -20.47 44.03
CA ASP A 216 10.28 -20.47 45.42
C ASP A 216 9.06 -21.39 45.53
N PRO A 217 9.20 -22.60 46.10
CA PRO A 217 8.10 -23.56 46.23
C PRO A 217 6.91 -23.01 47.04
N GLY A 218 7.13 -21.97 47.85
CA GLY A 218 6.07 -21.33 48.65
C GLY A 218 5.26 -20.28 47.90
N MET A 219 5.62 -19.94 46.66
CA MET A 219 4.91 -18.94 45.85
C MET A 219 4.02 -19.63 44.82
N ALA A 220 2.74 -19.25 44.76
CA ALA A 220 1.83 -19.84 43.78
C ALA A 220 2.14 -19.34 42.37
N THR A 221 2.12 -20.26 41.40
CA THR A 221 2.26 -19.96 39.97
C THR A 221 0.99 -19.29 39.43
N PRO A 222 1.09 -18.24 38.60
CA PRO A 222 -0.07 -17.68 37.90
C PRO A 222 -0.71 -18.69 36.94
N SER A 223 -1.97 -18.48 36.57
CA SER A 223 -2.61 -19.32 35.54
C SER A 223 -1.93 -19.15 34.18
N PRO A 224 -1.92 -20.19 33.32
CA PRO A 224 -1.44 -20.07 31.94
C PRO A 224 -2.15 -18.97 31.16
N GLU A 225 -3.45 -18.77 31.41
CA GLU A 225 -4.25 -17.68 30.83
C GLU A 225 -3.70 -16.29 31.19
N ALA A 226 -3.26 -16.08 32.43
CA ALA A 226 -2.67 -14.80 32.84
C ALA A 226 -1.35 -14.52 32.12
N VAL A 227 -0.53 -15.56 31.91
CA VAL A 227 0.71 -15.49 31.14
C VAL A 227 0.43 -15.23 29.66
N CYS A 228 -0.57 -15.90 29.09
CA CYS A 228 -1.04 -15.70 27.71
C CYS A 228 -1.42 -14.22 27.48
N TRP A 229 -2.29 -13.66 28.32
CA TRP A 229 -2.70 -12.26 28.20
C TRP A 229 -1.59 -11.25 28.50
N TYR A 230 -0.58 -11.62 29.29
CA TYR A 230 0.62 -10.81 29.40
C TYR A 230 1.36 -10.71 28.07
N LEU A 231 1.56 -11.84 27.37
CA LEU A 231 2.28 -11.90 26.10
C LEU A 231 1.51 -11.17 24.98
N VAL A 232 0.17 -11.29 24.96
CA VAL A 232 -0.68 -10.49 24.05
C VAL A 232 -0.45 -8.99 24.27
N ARG A 233 -0.41 -8.53 25.53
CA ARG A 233 -0.17 -7.12 25.85
C ARG A 233 1.27 -6.68 25.60
N GLU A 234 2.23 -7.60 25.67
CA GLU A 234 3.60 -7.32 25.26
C GLU A 234 3.67 -7.04 23.76
N ILE A 235 3.03 -7.88 22.93
CA ILE A 235 2.92 -7.66 21.49
C ILE A 235 2.23 -6.30 21.22
N GLN A 236 1.12 -6.01 21.92
CA GLN A 236 0.44 -4.72 21.83
C GLN A 236 1.38 -3.55 22.14
N TYR A 237 2.09 -3.59 23.28
CA TYR A 237 3.00 -2.52 23.67
C TYR A 237 4.11 -2.30 22.62
N LEU A 238 4.65 -3.38 22.07
CA LEU A 238 5.71 -3.32 21.08
C LEU A 238 5.21 -2.73 19.74
N LEU A 239 4.01 -3.08 19.30
CA LEU A 239 3.42 -2.57 18.06
C LEU A 239 2.87 -1.14 18.23
N GLU A 240 2.17 -0.84 19.32
CA GLU A 240 1.48 0.43 19.49
C GLU A 240 2.38 1.52 20.06
N ALA A 241 3.09 1.23 21.16
CA ALA A 241 3.88 2.23 21.89
C ALA A 241 5.33 2.32 21.38
N LYS A 242 5.96 1.18 21.05
CA LYS A 242 7.35 1.14 20.56
C LYS A 242 7.45 1.19 19.04
N LYS A 243 6.35 0.95 18.32
CA LYS A 243 6.30 0.88 16.85
C LYS A 243 7.36 -0.07 16.28
N ASN A 244 7.59 -1.20 16.94
CA ASN A 244 8.68 -2.12 16.63
C ASN A 244 8.15 -3.52 16.27
N PHE A 245 7.93 -3.74 14.97
CA PHE A 245 7.45 -5.01 14.42
C PHE A 245 8.38 -6.18 14.75
N TYR A 246 9.70 -6.00 14.61
CA TYR A 246 10.67 -7.08 14.83
C TYR A 246 10.65 -7.61 16.27
N GLN A 247 10.57 -6.71 17.27
CA GLN A 247 10.44 -7.14 18.67
C GLN A 247 9.08 -7.78 18.94
N ALA A 248 8.00 -7.27 18.32
CA ALA A 248 6.67 -7.85 18.45
C ALA A 248 6.62 -9.30 17.92
N THR A 249 7.27 -9.57 16.78
CA THR A 249 7.39 -10.93 16.24
C THR A 249 8.15 -11.86 17.18
N LYS A 250 9.24 -11.39 17.80
CA LYS A 250 9.95 -12.18 18.83
C LYS A 250 9.09 -12.46 20.06
N ALA A 251 8.33 -11.46 20.52
CA ALA A 251 7.40 -11.65 21.64
C ALA A 251 6.27 -12.63 21.28
N TYR A 252 5.85 -12.66 20.01
CA TYR A 252 4.92 -13.67 19.51
C TYR A 252 5.50 -15.09 19.59
N ASP A 253 6.80 -15.30 19.33
CA ASP A 253 7.39 -16.64 19.47
C ASP A 253 7.26 -17.17 20.91
N ASN A 254 7.39 -16.29 21.89
CA ASN A 254 7.13 -16.62 23.30
C ASN A 254 5.65 -16.98 23.52
N PHE A 255 4.72 -16.22 22.93
CA PHE A 255 3.30 -16.55 22.92
C PHE A 255 3.10 -17.97 22.38
N VAL A 256 3.54 -18.29 21.16
CA VAL A 256 3.40 -19.64 20.61
C VAL A 256 3.96 -20.72 21.54
N SER A 257 5.14 -20.49 22.11
CA SER A 257 5.84 -21.46 22.97
C SER A 257 5.09 -21.80 24.26
N LEU A 258 4.20 -20.93 24.75
CA LEU A 258 3.35 -21.21 25.91
C LEU A 258 2.38 -22.37 25.66
N GLY A 259 1.98 -22.60 24.40
CA GLY A 259 1.15 -23.73 23.97
C GLY A 259 -0.31 -23.73 24.44
N VAL A 260 -0.74 -22.73 25.22
CA VAL A 260 -2.11 -22.61 25.76
C VAL A 260 -2.73 -21.29 25.26
N HIS A 261 -3.52 -21.39 24.19
CA HIS A 261 -4.11 -20.24 23.49
C HIS A 261 -5.61 -20.47 23.27
N ASP A 262 -6.40 -19.41 23.44
CA ASP A 262 -7.80 -19.40 23.02
C ASP A 262 -7.97 -18.57 21.73
N ALA A 263 -9.14 -18.72 21.10
CA ALA A 263 -9.44 -18.01 19.86
C ALA A 263 -9.45 -16.48 20.04
N VAL A 264 -9.76 -15.98 21.24
CA VAL A 264 -9.86 -14.55 21.54
C VAL A 264 -8.47 -13.90 21.57
N ALA A 265 -7.48 -14.57 22.18
CA ALA A 265 -6.11 -14.11 22.22
C ALA A 265 -5.50 -14.06 20.82
N ILE A 266 -5.73 -15.09 20.00
CA ILE A 266 -5.22 -15.14 18.62
C ILE A 266 -5.92 -14.09 17.74
N ASP A 267 -7.24 -13.92 17.86
CA ASP A 267 -7.97 -12.85 17.17
C ASP A 267 -7.44 -11.46 17.55
N THR A 268 -7.18 -11.24 18.84
CA THR A 268 -6.61 -9.97 19.34
C THR A 268 -5.22 -9.72 18.76
N ILE A 269 -4.36 -10.74 18.70
CA ILE A 269 -3.03 -10.60 18.06
C ILE A 269 -3.19 -10.30 16.56
N GLY A 270 -4.16 -10.93 15.89
CA GLY A 270 -4.53 -10.63 14.52
C GLY A 270 -4.87 -9.16 14.31
N ASP A 271 -5.71 -8.60 15.18
CA ASP A 271 -6.08 -7.18 15.16
C ASP A 271 -4.86 -6.27 15.35
N LEU A 272 -3.98 -6.61 16.31
CA LEU A 272 -2.79 -5.81 16.61
C LEU A 272 -1.82 -5.75 15.43
N PHE A 273 -1.52 -6.89 14.80
CA PHE A 273 -0.65 -6.93 13.62
C PHE A 273 -1.30 -6.26 12.41
N TYR A 274 -2.59 -6.50 12.17
CA TYR A 274 -3.30 -5.88 11.06
C TYR A 274 -3.33 -4.34 11.18
N ALA A 275 -3.59 -3.83 12.39
CA ALA A 275 -3.62 -2.40 12.67
C ALA A 275 -2.25 -1.72 12.57
N PHE A 276 -1.14 -2.48 12.66
CA PHE A 276 0.21 -1.94 12.45
C PHE A 276 0.43 -1.46 11.00
N GLY A 277 -0.19 -2.15 10.03
CA GLY A 277 -0.38 -1.63 8.67
C GLY A 277 0.77 -1.85 7.67
N SER A 278 1.91 -2.43 8.06
CA SER A 278 2.91 -2.90 7.08
C SER A 278 2.42 -4.17 6.36
N GLU A 279 2.91 -4.43 5.15
CA GLU A 279 2.51 -5.61 4.36
C GLU A 279 2.74 -6.93 5.10
N ASP A 280 3.93 -7.09 5.72
CA ASP A 280 4.26 -8.26 6.54
C ASP A 280 3.34 -8.39 7.77
N ALA A 281 3.01 -7.27 8.41
CA ALA A 281 2.14 -7.28 9.59
C ALA A 281 0.68 -7.56 9.21
N ILE A 282 0.18 -7.02 8.10
CA ILE A 282 -1.15 -7.34 7.57
C ILE A 282 -1.23 -8.83 7.24
N THR A 283 -0.24 -9.36 6.52
CA THR A 283 -0.18 -10.79 6.18
C THR A 283 -0.22 -11.66 7.43
N ARG A 284 0.57 -11.28 8.45
CA ARG A 284 0.55 -11.96 9.74
C ARG A 284 -0.82 -11.86 10.41
N GLY A 285 -1.39 -10.66 10.51
CA GLY A 285 -2.68 -10.44 11.16
C GLY A 285 -3.80 -11.27 10.53
N VAL A 286 -3.83 -11.35 9.20
CA VAL A 286 -4.77 -12.20 8.46
C VAL A 286 -4.53 -13.69 8.75
N SER A 287 -3.29 -14.15 8.84
CA SER A 287 -2.95 -15.53 9.21
C SER A 287 -3.43 -15.89 10.61
N GLU A 288 -3.33 -14.96 11.58
CA GLU A 288 -3.85 -15.19 12.93
C GLU A 288 -5.37 -15.23 12.94
N TRP A 289 -6.04 -14.31 12.22
CA TRP A 289 -7.50 -14.37 12.06
C TRP A 289 -7.97 -15.68 11.43
N GLN A 290 -7.27 -16.21 10.42
CA GLN A 290 -7.57 -17.52 9.84
C GLN A 290 -7.43 -18.64 10.88
N THR A 291 -6.34 -18.62 11.65
CA THR A 291 -6.13 -19.57 12.74
C THR A 291 -7.24 -19.50 13.78
N ALA A 292 -7.63 -18.30 14.21
CA ALA A 292 -8.72 -18.08 15.16
C ALA A 292 -10.10 -18.48 14.59
N TYR A 293 -10.33 -18.30 13.29
CA TYR A 293 -11.57 -18.69 12.60
C TYR A 293 -11.74 -20.22 12.52
N ASP A 294 -10.62 -20.94 12.39
CA ASP A 294 -10.61 -22.40 12.33
C ASP A 294 -10.74 -23.05 13.72
N MET A 295 -10.48 -22.29 14.79
CA MET A 295 -10.77 -22.70 16.16
C MET A 295 -12.28 -22.69 16.43
N ALA A 296 -12.77 -23.71 17.15
CA ALA A 296 -14.14 -23.72 17.64
C ALA A 296 -14.32 -22.62 18.70
N GLY A 297 -15.15 -21.61 18.44
CA GLY A 297 -15.40 -20.51 19.37
C GLY A 297 -16.64 -19.69 19.03
N ALA A 298 -17.16 -18.96 20.02
CA ALA A 298 -18.35 -18.11 19.86
C ALA A 298 -18.13 -16.92 18.90
N ASP A 299 -16.88 -16.47 18.76
CA ASP A 299 -16.51 -15.28 17.98
C ASP A 299 -16.23 -15.55 16.50
N ARG A 300 -16.38 -16.80 16.05
CA ARG A 300 -16.10 -17.21 14.65
C ARG A 300 -16.80 -16.33 13.62
N ARG A 301 -18.03 -15.90 13.90
CA ARG A 301 -18.79 -15.00 13.01
C ARG A 301 -18.16 -13.60 12.94
N SER A 302 -17.66 -13.08 14.06
CA SER A 302 -16.98 -11.78 14.10
C SER A 302 -15.67 -11.83 13.31
N ILE A 303 -14.88 -12.89 13.51
CA ILE A 303 -13.61 -13.11 12.80
C ILE A 303 -13.86 -13.29 11.30
N GLY A 304 -14.88 -14.06 10.91
CA GLY A 304 -15.29 -14.22 9.51
C GLY A 304 -15.61 -12.90 8.83
N LYS A 305 -16.23 -11.94 9.53
CA LYS A 305 -16.45 -10.58 9.01
C LYS A 305 -15.15 -9.81 8.78
N LYS A 306 -14.16 -9.93 9.66
CA LYS A 306 -12.84 -9.29 9.49
C LYS A 306 -12.13 -9.84 8.25
N LEU A 307 -12.09 -11.17 8.10
CA LEU A 307 -11.52 -11.85 6.94
C LEU A 307 -12.26 -11.50 5.65
N SER A 308 -13.60 -11.51 5.69
CA SER A 308 -14.43 -11.10 4.55
C SER A 308 -14.13 -9.67 4.12
N ALA A 309 -14.09 -8.72 5.06
CA ALA A 309 -13.77 -7.32 4.78
C ALA A 309 -12.36 -7.15 4.18
N HIS A 310 -11.37 -7.91 4.66
CA HIS A 310 -10.02 -7.88 4.10
C HIS A 310 -10.00 -8.34 2.64
N TYR A 311 -10.57 -9.51 2.33
CA TYR A 311 -10.59 -10.03 0.96
C TYR A 311 -11.49 -9.21 0.03
N ALA A 312 -12.57 -8.62 0.54
CA ALA A 312 -13.38 -7.68 -0.21
C ALA A 312 -12.57 -6.45 -0.65
N LYS A 313 -11.73 -5.91 0.23
CA LYS A 313 -10.83 -4.79 -0.10
C LYS A 313 -9.81 -5.17 -1.18
N ILE A 314 -9.27 -6.39 -1.14
CA ILE A 314 -8.38 -6.91 -2.19
C ILE A 314 -9.14 -6.99 -3.52
N GLY A 315 -10.37 -7.51 -3.50
CA GLY A 315 -11.22 -7.61 -4.69
C GLY A 315 -11.54 -6.25 -5.29
N ASP A 316 -11.87 -5.26 -4.46
CA ASP A 316 -12.15 -3.88 -4.89
C ASP A 316 -10.94 -3.24 -5.56
N ALA A 317 -9.74 -3.42 -4.99
CA ALA A 317 -8.51 -2.90 -5.57
C ALA A 317 -8.19 -3.53 -6.94
N ALA A 318 -8.40 -4.85 -7.08
CA ALA A 318 -8.22 -5.55 -8.35
C ALA A 318 -9.26 -5.15 -9.39
N LEU A 319 -10.52 -4.92 -8.99
CA LEU A 319 -11.57 -4.42 -9.87
C LEU A 319 -11.27 -3.00 -10.37
N GLU A 320 -10.78 -2.12 -9.49
CA GLU A 320 -10.34 -0.78 -9.87
C GLU A 320 -9.14 -0.83 -10.83
N ALA A 321 -8.18 -1.73 -10.59
CA ALA A 321 -7.05 -1.94 -11.49
C ALA A 321 -7.49 -2.44 -12.88
N ALA A 322 -8.49 -3.33 -12.93
CA ALA A 322 -9.08 -3.85 -14.17
C ALA A 322 -9.75 -2.78 -15.04
N ALA A 323 -10.24 -1.69 -14.44
CA ALA A 323 -10.91 -0.61 -15.16
C ALA A 323 -9.95 0.33 -15.91
N ARG A 324 -8.63 0.19 -15.72
CA ARG A 324 -7.62 1.06 -16.35
C ARG A 324 -7.32 0.61 -17.79
N PRO A 325 -7.06 1.55 -18.73
CA PRO A 325 -6.63 1.19 -20.07
C PRO A 325 -5.35 0.34 -20.04
N GLY A 326 -5.34 -0.78 -20.77
CA GLY A 326 -4.20 -1.70 -20.79
C GLY A 326 -4.04 -2.55 -19.52
N ALA A 327 -5.07 -2.66 -18.67
CA ALA A 327 -5.05 -3.53 -17.50
C ALA A 327 -4.70 -4.99 -17.85
N SER A 328 -4.02 -5.65 -16.92
CA SER A 328 -3.67 -7.07 -17.04
C SER A 328 -4.93 -7.93 -17.16
N GLU A 329 -4.85 -8.99 -17.96
CA GLU A 329 -5.92 -9.98 -18.08
C GLU A 329 -6.22 -10.72 -16.76
N GLN A 330 -5.30 -10.63 -15.79
CA GLN A 330 -5.44 -11.27 -14.48
C GLN A 330 -6.21 -10.43 -13.46
N GLU A 331 -6.44 -9.14 -13.70
CA GLU A 331 -7.07 -8.28 -12.67
C GLU A 331 -8.52 -8.71 -12.35
N LEU A 332 -9.35 -9.00 -13.36
CA LEU A 332 -10.72 -9.48 -13.13
C LEU A 332 -10.76 -10.89 -12.48
N PRO A 333 -9.96 -11.88 -12.92
CA PRO A 333 -9.81 -13.14 -12.20
C PRO A 333 -9.36 -12.98 -10.74
N ASN A 334 -8.41 -12.07 -10.49
CA ASN A 334 -7.93 -11.77 -9.14
C ASN A 334 -9.05 -11.18 -8.27
N ALA A 335 -9.82 -10.23 -8.81
CA ALA A 335 -10.98 -9.65 -8.13
C ALA A 335 -12.02 -10.73 -7.79
N LEU A 336 -12.36 -11.60 -8.74
CA LEU A 336 -13.31 -12.68 -8.56
C LEU A 336 -12.87 -13.66 -7.47
N ASN A 337 -11.60 -14.06 -7.48
CA ASN A 337 -11.03 -14.95 -6.45
C ASN A 337 -11.12 -14.30 -5.07
N ALA A 338 -10.74 -13.02 -4.95
CA ALA A 338 -10.81 -12.29 -3.69
C ALA A 338 -12.25 -12.16 -3.17
N PHE A 339 -13.23 -11.80 -4.00
CA PHE A 339 -14.64 -11.76 -3.57
C PHE A 339 -15.18 -13.14 -3.21
N THR A 340 -14.79 -14.19 -3.94
CA THR A 340 -15.18 -15.57 -3.60
C THR A 340 -14.67 -15.94 -2.21
N ARG A 341 -13.39 -15.67 -1.91
CA ARG A 341 -12.82 -15.85 -0.57
C ARG A 341 -13.53 -15.01 0.49
N ALA A 342 -13.91 -13.78 0.17
CA ALA A 342 -14.67 -12.94 1.10
C ALA A 342 -16.03 -13.57 1.45
N LEU A 343 -16.72 -14.16 0.46
CA LEU A 343 -18.00 -14.85 0.65
C LEU A 343 -17.84 -16.18 1.41
N GLU A 344 -16.72 -16.89 1.25
CA GLU A 344 -16.43 -18.12 2.01
C GLU A 344 -16.42 -17.87 3.53
N TYR A 345 -15.90 -16.71 3.97
CA TYR A 345 -15.88 -16.32 5.37
C TYR A 345 -17.18 -15.67 5.86
N GLU A 346 -17.95 -15.03 4.98
CA GLU A 346 -19.26 -14.44 5.31
C GLU A 346 -20.31 -14.77 4.23
N GLN A 347 -20.84 -15.99 4.28
CA GLN A 347 -21.74 -16.54 3.26
C GLN A 347 -23.07 -15.79 3.10
N THR A 348 -23.47 -14.99 4.10
CA THR A 348 -24.71 -14.22 4.10
C THR A 348 -24.50 -12.75 3.69
N ASN A 349 -23.36 -12.41 3.08
CA ASN A 349 -23.04 -11.06 2.66
C ASN A 349 -23.51 -10.80 1.22
N ASP A 350 -24.72 -10.28 1.07
CA ASP A 350 -25.35 -10.02 -0.24
C ASP A 350 -24.50 -9.04 -1.08
N ALA A 351 -23.86 -8.04 -0.46
CA ALA A 351 -23.03 -7.07 -1.18
C ALA A 351 -21.79 -7.70 -1.84
N ILE A 352 -21.22 -8.76 -1.24
CA ILE A 352 -20.12 -9.52 -1.86
C ILE A 352 -20.65 -10.43 -2.97
N ALA A 353 -21.82 -11.04 -2.78
CA ALA A 353 -22.45 -11.84 -3.83
C ALA A 353 -22.77 -11.00 -5.09
N ASP A 354 -23.24 -9.76 -4.91
CA ASP A 354 -23.46 -8.82 -5.99
C ASP A 354 -22.16 -8.50 -6.74
N LYS A 355 -21.07 -8.22 -6.02
CA LYS A 355 -19.74 -7.99 -6.61
C LYS A 355 -19.22 -9.20 -7.41
N ILE A 356 -19.49 -10.42 -6.97
CA ILE A 356 -19.16 -11.64 -7.72
C ILE A 356 -19.93 -11.68 -9.04
N THR A 357 -21.24 -11.40 -9.01
CA THR A 357 -22.08 -11.34 -10.21
C THR A 357 -21.59 -10.26 -11.18
N GLU A 358 -21.33 -9.06 -10.68
CA GLU A 358 -20.80 -7.94 -11.48
C GLU A 358 -19.44 -8.27 -12.09
N THR A 359 -18.53 -8.89 -11.33
CA THR A 359 -17.20 -9.29 -11.82
C THR A 359 -17.32 -10.35 -12.91
N ASN A 360 -18.22 -11.33 -12.75
CA ASN A 360 -18.50 -12.33 -13.80
C ASN A 360 -19.05 -11.70 -15.08
N ALA A 361 -19.95 -10.72 -14.95
CA ALA A 361 -20.46 -9.97 -16.10
C ALA A 361 -19.33 -9.20 -16.80
N ALA A 362 -18.45 -8.53 -16.05
CA ALA A 362 -17.29 -7.83 -16.58
C ALA A 362 -16.30 -8.76 -17.30
N ILE A 363 -16.06 -9.97 -16.77
CA ILE A 363 -15.24 -11.00 -17.42
C ILE A 363 -15.86 -11.42 -18.76
N ALA A 364 -17.17 -11.72 -18.76
CA ALA A 364 -17.88 -12.14 -19.96
C ALA A 364 -17.87 -11.03 -21.04
N ASP A 365 -18.10 -9.79 -20.64
CA ASP A 365 -18.12 -8.62 -21.51
C ASP A 365 -16.72 -8.33 -22.10
N ARG A 366 -15.66 -8.38 -21.28
CA ARG A 366 -14.27 -8.28 -21.77
C ARG A 366 -13.93 -9.40 -22.76
N LYS A 367 -14.36 -10.63 -22.50
CA LYS A 367 -14.18 -11.75 -23.42
C LYS A 367 -14.91 -11.53 -24.75
N ALA A 368 -16.16 -11.06 -24.71
CA ALA A 368 -16.93 -10.74 -25.91
C ALA A 368 -16.27 -9.64 -26.73
N ARG A 369 -15.77 -8.56 -26.11
CA ARG A 369 -14.99 -7.52 -26.80
C ARG A 369 -13.73 -8.08 -27.46
N ARG A 370 -13.00 -8.97 -26.78
CA ARG A 370 -11.80 -9.61 -27.34
C ARG A 370 -12.15 -10.44 -28.58
N GLU A 371 -13.20 -11.25 -28.51
CA GLU A 371 -13.67 -12.09 -29.64
C GLU A 371 -14.16 -11.24 -30.81
N LEU A 372 -14.85 -10.13 -30.53
CA LEU A 372 -15.26 -9.16 -31.56
C LEU A 372 -14.04 -8.58 -32.29
N ASN A 373 -13.02 -8.13 -31.56
CA ASN A 373 -11.78 -7.63 -32.15
C ASN A 373 -11.08 -8.69 -33.02
N VAL A 374 -11.05 -9.95 -32.59
CA VAL A 374 -10.52 -11.05 -33.41
C VAL A 374 -11.31 -11.20 -34.71
N SER A 375 -12.65 -11.13 -34.66
CA SER A 375 -13.51 -11.20 -35.85
C SER A 375 -13.27 -10.02 -36.80
N ILE A 376 -13.09 -8.81 -36.27
CA ILE A 376 -12.77 -7.61 -37.04
C ILE A 376 -11.40 -7.77 -37.71
N ILE A 377 -10.36 -8.21 -36.99
CA ILE A 377 -9.02 -8.46 -37.54
C ILE A 377 -9.08 -9.49 -38.67
N ALA A 378 -9.79 -10.61 -38.47
CA ALA A 378 -9.93 -11.64 -39.49
C ALA A 378 -10.65 -11.12 -40.74
N SER A 379 -11.69 -10.30 -40.56
CA SER A 379 -12.41 -9.64 -41.66
C SER A 379 -11.50 -8.65 -42.40
N ALA A 380 -10.71 -7.88 -41.66
CA ALA A 380 -9.76 -6.91 -42.23
C ALA A 380 -8.66 -7.62 -43.06
N GLU A 381 -8.10 -8.73 -42.57
CA GLU A 381 -7.13 -9.53 -43.33
C GLU A 381 -7.74 -10.12 -44.61
N LYS A 382 -9.00 -10.57 -44.58
CA LYS A 382 -9.69 -11.05 -45.78
C LYS A 382 -9.89 -9.93 -46.82
N VAL A 383 -10.29 -8.74 -46.39
CA VAL A 383 -10.45 -7.57 -47.26
C VAL A 383 -9.09 -7.14 -47.83
N LYS A 384 -8.04 -7.13 -47.01
CA LYS A 384 -6.66 -6.85 -47.43
C LYS A 384 -6.17 -7.86 -48.47
N ALA A 385 -6.45 -9.16 -48.31
CA ALA A 385 -6.10 -10.19 -49.30
C ALA A 385 -6.86 -9.99 -50.63
N GLN A 386 -8.11 -9.53 -50.58
CA GLN A 386 -8.87 -9.18 -51.78
C GLN A 386 -8.28 -7.96 -52.50
N ALA A 387 -7.83 -6.94 -51.75
CA ALA A 387 -7.13 -5.79 -52.30
C ALA A 387 -5.83 -6.21 -53.02
N GLU A 388 -5.08 -7.14 -52.42
CA GLU A 388 -3.87 -7.71 -53.03
C GLU A 388 -4.17 -8.41 -54.36
N LYS A 389 -5.29 -9.14 -54.44
CA LYS A 389 -5.73 -9.78 -55.69
C LYS A 389 -6.04 -8.76 -56.78
N SER A 390 -6.73 -7.66 -56.45
CA SER A 390 -6.99 -6.56 -57.39
C SER A 390 -5.68 -5.89 -57.84
N ARG A 391 -4.73 -5.71 -56.93
CA ARG A 391 -3.39 -5.18 -57.25
C ARG A 391 -2.67 -6.05 -58.27
N LEU A 392 -2.66 -7.38 -58.06
CA LEU A 392 -2.02 -8.34 -58.98
C LEU A 392 -2.71 -8.40 -60.35
N ALA A 393 -4.02 -8.12 -60.41
CA ALA A 393 -4.78 -7.99 -61.65
C ALA A 393 -4.56 -6.64 -62.36
N SER A 394 -3.70 -5.76 -61.83
CA SER A 394 -3.50 -4.37 -62.28
C SER A 394 -4.77 -3.49 -62.21
N ASP A 395 -5.76 -3.91 -61.41
CA ASP A 395 -6.96 -3.14 -61.10
C ASP A 395 -6.69 -2.26 -59.87
N TYR A 396 -5.84 -1.25 -60.09
CA TYR A 396 -5.29 -0.42 -59.02
C TYR A 396 -6.36 0.40 -58.29
N GLY A 397 -7.46 0.76 -58.96
CA GLY A 397 -8.55 1.55 -58.35
C GLY A 397 -9.31 0.75 -57.33
N ASN A 398 -9.70 -0.46 -57.69
CA ASN A 398 -10.34 -1.37 -56.75
C ASN A 398 -9.37 -1.81 -55.66
N ALA A 399 -8.07 -1.97 -55.94
CA ALA A 399 -7.07 -2.29 -54.92
C ALA A 399 -7.00 -1.20 -53.84
N ILE A 400 -6.83 0.07 -54.21
CA ILE A 400 -6.75 1.20 -53.25
C ILE A 400 -8.05 1.32 -52.46
N ALA A 401 -9.22 1.25 -53.11
CA ALA A 401 -10.51 1.33 -52.44
C ALA A 401 -10.69 0.19 -51.40
N THR A 402 -10.32 -1.03 -51.77
CA THR A 402 -10.43 -2.21 -50.89
C THR A 402 -9.41 -2.14 -49.73
N TYR A 403 -8.21 -1.62 -49.95
CA TYR A 403 -7.25 -1.37 -48.88
C TYR A 403 -7.76 -0.34 -47.86
N ASN A 404 -8.38 0.76 -48.32
CA ASN A 404 -8.99 1.74 -47.41
C ASN A 404 -10.13 1.13 -46.60
N GLN A 405 -10.92 0.21 -47.18
CA GLN A 405 -11.92 -0.56 -46.44
C GLN A 405 -11.27 -1.43 -45.35
N ALA A 406 -10.16 -2.12 -45.65
CA ALA A 406 -9.42 -2.89 -44.65
C ALA A 406 -8.86 -2.00 -43.53
N MET A 407 -8.32 -0.82 -43.87
CA MET A 407 -7.87 0.17 -42.87
C MET A 407 -8.99 0.60 -41.93
N GLY A 408 -10.18 0.93 -42.46
CA GLY A 408 -11.33 1.29 -41.61
C GLY A 408 -11.74 0.19 -40.63
N LEU A 409 -11.59 -1.09 -41.02
CA LEU A 409 -11.80 -2.22 -40.11
C LEU A 409 -10.72 -2.29 -39.01
N TYR A 410 -9.45 -2.10 -39.35
CA TYR A 410 -8.40 -2.05 -38.32
C TYR A 410 -8.51 -0.85 -37.39
N GLU A 411 -8.99 0.30 -37.89
CA GLU A 411 -9.21 1.51 -37.08
C GLU A 411 -10.38 1.36 -36.10
N ALA A 412 -11.30 0.43 -36.35
CA ALA A 412 -12.39 0.09 -35.43
C ALA A 412 -11.95 -0.78 -34.23
N ILE A 413 -10.70 -1.24 -34.18
CA ILE A 413 -10.17 -2.07 -33.08
C ILE A 413 -9.85 -1.18 -31.88
N ASP A 414 -10.45 -1.53 -30.74
CA ASP A 414 -10.24 -0.83 -29.48
C ASP A 414 -8.82 -1.03 -28.91
N GLN A 415 -8.36 -0.10 -28.07
CA GLN A 415 -7.08 -0.16 -27.37
C GLN A 415 -7.13 -0.93 -26.04
N ASP A 416 -8.27 -1.53 -25.71
CA ASP A 416 -8.48 -2.42 -24.56
C ASP A 416 -7.49 -3.61 -24.50
N PHE A 417 -6.99 -4.05 -25.65
CA PHE A 417 -6.08 -5.20 -25.80
C PHE A 417 -4.83 -4.80 -26.59
N ALA A 418 -3.71 -4.66 -25.89
CA ALA A 418 -2.47 -4.10 -26.45
C ALA A 418 -1.90 -4.92 -27.63
N ASP A 419 -2.03 -6.25 -27.59
CA ASP A 419 -1.65 -7.17 -28.66
C ASP A 419 -2.46 -6.91 -29.94
N GLN A 420 -3.78 -6.86 -29.82
CA GLN A 420 -4.70 -6.65 -30.94
C GLN A 420 -4.55 -5.24 -31.53
N ALA A 421 -4.45 -4.22 -30.68
CA ALA A 421 -4.19 -2.85 -31.09
C ALA A 421 -2.83 -2.69 -31.78
N GLY A 422 -1.81 -3.43 -31.32
CA GLY A 422 -0.50 -3.50 -31.96
C GLY A 422 -0.59 -4.11 -33.37
N THR A 423 -1.27 -5.24 -33.52
CA THR A 423 -1.52 -5.88 -34.83
C THR A 423 -2.27 -4.93 -35.78
N ALA A 424 -3.31 -4.25 -35.29
CA ALA A 424 -4.08 -3.29 -36.08
C ALA A 424 -3.20 -2.15 -36.63
N LYS A 425 -2.39 -1.53 -35.76
CA LYS A 425 -1.49 -0.43 -36.13
C LYS A 425 -0.46 -0.85 -37.18
N GLU A 426 0.16 -2.01 -37.01
CA GLU A 426 1.14 -2.51 -37.98
C GLU A 426 0.48 -2.85 -39.33
N SER A 427 -0.70 -3.46 -39.32
CA SER A 427 -1.45 -3.73 -40.54
C SER A 427 -1.87 -2.45 -41.28
N ILE A 428 -2.31 -1.41 -40.56
CA ILE A 428 -2.60 -0.10 -41.15
C ILE A 428 -1.35 0.49 -41.81
N LYS A 429 -0.21 0.43 -41.14
CA LYS A 429 1.08 0.92 -41.68
C LYS A 429 1.47 0.17 -42.95
N GLN A 430 1.33 -1.15 -42.96
CA GLN A 430 1.61 -1.96 -44.14
C GLN A 430 0.65 -1.64 -45.30
N ILE A 431 -0.64 -1.43 -45.02
CA ILE A 431 -1.61 -1.05 -46.05
C ILE A 431 -1.26 0.32 -46.66
N LYS A 432 -0.93 1.32 -45.83
CA LYS A 432 -0.50 2.65 -46.31
C LYS A 432 0.72 2.56 -47.23
N LYS A 433 1.67 1.66 -46.92
CA LYS A 433 2.81 1.36 -47.78
C LYS A 433 2.36 0.74 -49.10
N ASN A 434 1.50 -0.28 -49.07
CA ASN A 434 0.99 -0.93 -50.29
C ASN A 434 0.24 0.04 -51.21
N ILE A 435 -0.57 0.94 -50.65
CA ILE A 435 -1.25 2.00 -51.42
C ILE A 435 -0.21 2.91 -52.09
N THR A 436 0.83 3.30 -51.35
CA THR A 436 1.92 4.14 -51.89
C THR A 436 2.65 3.43 -53.05
N ASP A 437 2.96 2.15 -52.89
CA ASP A 437 3.61 1.34 -53.93
C ASP A 437 2.73 1.22 -55.19
N ILE A 438 1.40 1.07 -55.02
CA ILE A 438 0.46 1.10 -56.15
C ILE A 438 0.47 2.45 -56.86
N ILE A 439 0.42 3.55 -56.10
CA ILE A 439 0.43 4.90 -56.69
C ILE A 439 1.68 5.10 -57.55
N ASN A 440 2.85 4.65 -57.06
CA ASN A 440 4.09 4.72 -57.82
C ASN A 440 4.03 3.85 -59.10
N GLN A 441 3.48 2.64 -59.04
CA GLN A 441 3.29 1.79 -60.23
C GLN A 441 2.38 2.45 -61.29
N VAL A 442 1.33 3.15 -60.84
CA VAL A 442 0.43 3.89 -61.74
C VAL A 442 1.15 5.09 -62.38
N LEU A 443 1.98 5.80 -61.62
CA LEU A 443 2.81 6.91 -62.15
C LEU A 443 3.84 6.40 -63.17
N ASP A 444 4.51 5.28 -62.88
CA ASP A 444 5.47 4.64 -63.79
C ASP A 444 4.78 4.21 -65.09
N ALA A 445 3.62 3.55 -65.00
CA ALA A 445 2.83 3.15 -66.17
C ALA A 445 2.40 4.34 -67.03
N ALA A 446 2.05 5.47 -66.41
CA ALA A 446 1.73 6.71 -67.13
C ALA A 446 2.97 7.29 -67.83
N SER A 447 4.14 7.25 -67.20
CA SER A 447 5.41 7.66 -67.81
C SER A 447 5.78 6.78 -69.00
N ASP A 448 5.68 5.46 -68.85
CA ASP A 448 5.93 4.49 -69.93
C ASP A 448 5.00 4.72 -71.13
N THR A 449 3.75 5.11 -70.89
CA THR A 449 2.80 5.46 -71.96
C THR A 449 3.22 6.73 -72.69
N ILE A 450 3.75 7.75 -72.00
CA ILE A 450 4.35 8.93 -72.65
C ILE A 450 5.55 8.52 -73.52
N ASP A 451 6.40 7.63 -73.04
CA ASP A 451 7.57 7.16 -73.79
C ASP A 451 7.19 6.34 -75.03
N LYS A 452 6.15 5.51 -74.95
CA LYS A 452 5.56 4.84 -76.12
C LYS A 452 5.04 5.85 -77.14
N GLY A 453 4.37 6.91 -76.67
CA GLY A 453 3.94 8.01 -77.52
C GLY A 453 5.13 8.68 -78.23
N ASN A 454 6.20 9.01 -77.48
CA ASN A 454 7.42 9.61 -78.04
C ASN A 454 8.03 8.73 -79.15
N LYS A 455 8.14 7.43 -78.89
CA LYS A 455 8.64 6.47 -79.88
C LYS A 455 7.76 6.41 -81.14
N ALA A 456 6.45 6.48 -81.00
CA ALA A 456 5.53 6.50 -82.14
C ALA A 456 5.68 7.80 -82.96
N VAL A 457 5.96 8.94 -82.34
CA VAL A 457 6.32 10.20 -83.04
C VAL A 457 7.59 10.02 -83.87
N ASP A 458 8.64 9.44 -83.28
CA ASP A 458 9.93 9.18 -83.96
C ASP A 458 9.76 8.25 -85.18
N GLU A 459 8.83 7.30 -85.09
CA GLU A 459 8.47 6.37 -86.17
C GLU A 459 7.41 6.93 -87.14
N HIS A 460 7.06 8.21 -87.03
CA HIS A 460 6.05 8.91 -87.82
C HIS A 460 4.62 8.34 -87.74
N ARG A 461 4.30 7.56 -86.69
CA ARG A 461 2.95 7.07 -86.38
C ARG A 461 2.22 8.04 -85.46
N PHE A 462 1.90 9.23 -85.97
CA PHE A 462 1.37 10.33 -85.16
C PHE A 462 -0.02 10.08 -84.54
N GLU A 463 -0.85 9.25 -85.15
CA GLU A 463 -2.17 8.90 -84.58
C GLU A 463 -2.04 7.95 -83.40
N ASP A 464 -1.14 6.96 -83.49
CA ASP A 464 -0.81 6.08 -82.37
C ASP A 464 -0.19 6.88 -81.21
N ALA A 465 0.72 7.81 -81.52
CA ALA A 465 1.33 8.67 -80.51
C ALA A 465 0.30 9.51 -79.76
N ASN A 466 -0.63 10.15 -80.48
CA ASN A 466 -1.68 10.96 -79.87
C ASN A 466 -2.62 10.09 -79.01
N ALA A 467 -2.95 8.88 -79.47
CA ALA A 467 -3.75 7.93 -78.70
C ALA A 467 -3.05 7.48 -77.40
N GLU A 468 -1.73 7.29 -77.40
CA GLU A 468 -0.99 6.97 -76.17
C GLU A 468 -0.98 8.15 -75.19
N TYR A 469 -0.69 9.38 -75.64
CA TYR A 469 -0.73 10.55 -74.74
C TYR A 469 -2.12 10.81 -74.17
N GLU A 470 -3.19 10.61 -74.95
CA GLU A 470 -4.57 10.74 -74.49
C GLU A 470 -4.98 9.69 -73.45
N ARG A 471 -4.27 8.55 -73.35
CA ARG A 471 -4.49 7.54 -72.30
C ARG A 471 -3.91 7.93 -70.94
N VAL A 472 -2.92 8.82 -70.89
CA VAL A 472 -2.21 9.17 -69.64
C VAL A 472 -3.15 9.71 -68.56
N PRO A 473 -4.06 10.68 -68.83
CA PRO A 473 -5.01 11.14 -67.82
C PRO A 473 -5.90 10.01 -67.29
N ASN A 474 -6.30 9.06 -68.14
CA ASN A 474 -7.13 7.92 -67.77
C ASN A 474 -6.39 6.96 -66.83
N ILE A 475 -5.12 6.65 -67.11
CA ILE A 475 -4.25 5.84 -66.23
C ILE A 475 -4.11 6.51 -64.86
N LEU A 476 -4.01 7.84 -64.81
CA LEU A 476 -3.79 8.59 -63.58
C LEU A 476 -5.07 8.88 -62.76
N THR A 477 -6.26 8.51 -63.26
CA THR A 477 -7.55 8.71 -62.54
C THR A 477 -7.58 8.02 -61.18
N VAL A 478 -6.80 6.96 -61.04
CA VAL A 478 -6.74 6.08 -59.87
C VAL A 478 -6.05 6.71 -58.66
N ILE A 479 -5.16 7.68 -58.92
CA ILE A 479 -4.43 8.38 -57.87
C ILE A 479 -5.33 9.48 -57.29
N PRO A 480 -5.49 9.58 -55.95
CA PRO A 480 -6.27 10.64 -55.31
C PRO A 480 -5.82 12.04 -55.74
N GLY A 481 -6.76 12.98 -55.81
CA GLY A 481 -6.53 14.35 -56.30
C GLY A 481 -5.86 15.33 -55.32
N ASP A 482 -5.17 14.85 -54.29
CA ASP A 482 -4.53 15.75 -53.32
C ASP A 482 -3.21 16.32 -53.89
N GLU A 483 -3.31 17.51 -54.46
CA GLU A 483 -2.21 18.24 -55.11
C GLU A 483 -1.09 18.70 -54.15
N THR A 484 -1.30 18.58 -52.83
CA THR A 484 -0.29 18.98 -51.83
C THR A 484 0.77 17.90 -51.63
N THR A 485 0.45 16.65 -51.95
CA THR A 485 1.34 15.49 -51.83
C THR A 485 2.35 15.42 -52.98
N THR A 486 3.50 14.78 -52.76
CA THR A 486 4.50 14.53 -53.82
C THR A 486 3.89 13.81 -55.02
N GLN A 487 3.11 12.76 -54.76
CA GLN A 487 2.45 11.97 -55.79
C GLN A 487 1.37 12.77 -56.54
N GLY A 488 0.65 13.66 -55.86
CA GLY A 488 -0.31 14.56 -56.49
C GLY A 488 0.35 15.57 -57.43
N LYS A 489 1.52 16.10 -57.06
CA LYS A 489 2.32 16.97 -57.93
C LYS A 489 2.86 16.23 -59.15
N GLU A 490 3.34 15.00 -58.96
CA GLU A 490 3.82 14.14 -60.06
C GLU A 490 2.69 13.79 -61.03
N LYS A 491 1.52 13.39 -60.52
CA LYS A 491 0.30 13.20 -61.32
C LYS A 491 0.01 14.41 -62.20
N ARG A 492 0.00 15.62 -61.62
CA ARG A 492 -0.27 16.86 -62.35
C ARG A 492 0.80 17.10 -63.42
N THR A 493 2.07 16.92 -63.08
CA THR A 493 3.19 17.08 -64.01
C THR A 493 3.07 16.15 -65.21
N LEU A 494 2.70 14.89 -65.00
CA LEU A 494 2.51 13.93 -66.09
C LEU A 494 1.30 14.28 -66.97
N ILE A 495 0.20 14.77 -66.39
CA ILE A 495 -0.97 15.25 -67.16
C ILE A 495 -0.60 16.46 -68.01
N GLU A 496 0.12 17.44 -67.44
CA GLU A 496 0.60 18.63 -68.17
C GLU A 496 1.59 18.24 -69.27
N LEU A 497 2.51 17.30 -69.00
CA LEU A 497 3.45 16.79 -69.97
C LEU A 497 2.75 16.07 -71.12
N ALA A 498 1.76 15.21 -70.85
CA ALA A 498 0.99 14.53 -71.88
C ALA A 498 0.24 15.52 -72.78
N LYS A 499 -0.38 16.56 -72.21
CA LYS A 499 -1.02 17.65 -72.99
C LYS A 499 -0.02 18.37 -73.90
N LYS A 500 1.14 18.73 -73.35
CA LYS A 500 2.21 19.36 -74.13
C LYS A 500 2.66 18.46 -75.29
N LYS A 501 2.77 17.14 -75.04
CA LYS A 501 3.16 16.16 -76.05
C LYS A 501 2.12 15.96 -77.15
N ILE A 502 0.83 16.04 -76.83
CA ILE A 502 -0.26 16.09 -77.82
C ILE A 502 -0.07 17.27 -78.79
N ASP A 503 0.22 18.46 -78.25
CA ASP A 503 0.41 19.66 -79.07
C ASP A 503 1.69 19.57 -79.92
N GLU A 504 2.81 19.09 -79.34
CA GLU A 504 4.06 18.83 -80.07
C GLU A 504 3.85 17.81 -81.21
N CYS A 505 3.08 16.75 -80.96
CA CYS A 505 2.76 15.71 -81.95
C CYS A 505 1.95 16.27 -83.13
N LYS A 506 0.96 17.14 -82.89
CA LYS A 506 0.18 17.81 -83.95
C LYS A 506 1.06 18.68 -84.84
N VAL A 507 1.97 19.46 -84.25
CA VAL A 507 2.91 20.30 -85.00
C VAL A 507 3.89 19.42 -85.80
N ALA A 508 4.38 18.33 -85.23
CA ALA A 508 5.27 17.39 -85.92
C ALA A 508 4.58 16.72 -87.12
N LYS A 509 3.32 16.29 -86.97
CA LYS A 509 2.50 15.73 -88.07
C LYS A 509 2.37 16.74 -89.23
N GLN A 510 1.98 17.97 -88.94
CA GLN A 510 1.85 19.03 -89.97
C GLN A 510 3.17 19.29 -90.72
N ARG A 511 4.29 19.35 -89.99
CA ARG A 511 5.62 19.53 -90.61
C ARG A 511 6.00 18.36 -91.50
N TRP A 512 5.70 17.14 -91.08
CA TRP A 512 6.00 15.94 -91.85
C TRP A 512 5.12 15.83 -93.10
N GLU A 513 3.83 16.13 -93.00
CA GLU A 513 2.89 16.18 -94.15
C GLU A 513 3.30 17.24 -95.18
N GLU A 514 3.69 18.44 -94.74
CA GLU A 514 4.20 19.50 -95.61
C GLU A 514 5.52 19.09 -96.28
N LEU A 515 6.42 18.41 -95.56
CA LEU A 515 7.66 17.88 -96.13
C LEU A 515 7.41 16.78 -97.17
N GLN A 516 6.43 15.90 -96.93
CA GLN A 516 6.01 14.88 -97.90
C GLN A 516 5.39 15.55 -99.15
N ARG A 517 4.54 16.57 -98.97
CA ARG A 517 3.97 17.33 -100.09
C ARG A 517 5.05 18.03 -100.91
N GLN A 518 6.03 18.65 -100.26
CA GLN A 518 7.18 19.26 -100.94
C GLN A 518 8.06 18.22 -101.65
N ARG A 519 8.24 17.02 -101.08
CA ARG A 519 8.95 15.92 -101.74
C ARG A 519 8.18 15.38 -102.94
N GLU A 520 6.87 15.25 -102.86
CA GLU A 520 6.02 14.86 -103.98
C GLU A 520 6.00 15.93 -105.07
N GLU A 521 5.93 17.22 -104.72
CA GLU A 521 6.00 18.35 -105.65
C GLU A 521 7.39 18.43 -106.31
N ALA A 522 8.47 18.22 -105.56
CA ALA A 522 9.83 18.13 -106.09
C ALA A 522 10.03 16.89 -106.98
N ALA A 523 9.43 15.74 -106.62
CA ALA A 523 9.45 14.52 -107.45
C ALA A 523 8.62 14.69 -108.73
N LYS A 524 7.46 15.36 -108.68
CA LYS A 524 6.65 15.73 -109.86
C LYS A 524 7.38 16.74 -110.75
N ALA A 525 8.07 17.73 -110.16
CA ALA A 525 8.89 18.70 -110.90
C ALA A 525 10.16 18.06 -111.52
N ALA A 526 10.78 17.08 -110.83
CA ALA A 526 11.90 16.30 -111.36
C ALA A 526 11.45 15.35 -112.49
N ALA A 527 10.29 14.70 -112.37
CA ALA A 527 9.68 13.90 -113.43
C ALA A 527 9.31 14.75 -114.66
N ALA A 528 8.81 15.97 -114.46
CA ALA A 528 8.53 16.92 -115.55
C ALA A 528 9.81 17.42 -116.26
N LYS A 529 10.95 17.55 -115.55
CA LYS A 529 12.25 17.88 -116.15
C LYS A 529 12.93 16.69 -116.86
N ALA A 530 12.65 15.45 -116.46
CA ALA A 530 13.16 14.25 -117.13
C ALA A 530 12.44 13.94 -118.46
N GLY A 531 11.24 14.48 -118.68
CA GLY A 531 10.48 14.34 -119.92
C GLY A 531 10.85 15.32 -121.05
N VAL A 532 11.80 16.23 -120.84
CA VAL A 532 12.20 17.24 -121.83
C VAL A 532 13.70 17.14 -122.11
N LYS A 533 14.12 16.06 -122.75
CA LYS A 533 15.30 15.98 -123.63
C LYS A 533 14.97 15.00 -124.76
N GLN A 534 14.39 15.52 -125.84
CA GLN A 534 14.52 14.94 -127.18
C GLN A 534 15.84 15.39 -127.78
#